data_AF-A0A6U1RL95-F1
#
_entry.id   AF-A0A6U1RL95-F1
#
_cell.length_a   1.000
_cell.length_b   1.000
_cell.length_c   1.000
_cell.angle_alpha   90.00
_cell.angle_beta   90.00
_cell.angle_gamma   90.00
#
_symmetry.space_group_name_H-M   'P 1'
#
loop_
_entity.id
_entity.type
_entity.pdbx_description
1 polymer ?
#
loop_
_entity_poly.entity_id
_entity_poly.type
_entity_poly.pdbx_seq_one_letter_code
_entity_poly.pdbx_strand_id
1 'polypeptide(L)'
;YLRVKGHEGNIWAIGDAAINEAGVPLPQLAQVARQQGMYLANIFNGKQKEDEKPFRFFSLGSMASLGDMKGVYDGTKIGEPGNEIRQPMLTGLMALLLWRFAYWGRQTSISNKLLIPMHWFKSFVFGRDISRF
;
A
#
# COMPACT_ATOMS: atom_id res chain seq x y z
N TYR A 1 -16.61 5.52 11.32
CA TYR A 1 -16.07 4.16 11.54
C TYR A 1 -16.14 3.26 10.29
N LEU A 2 -15.95 3.80 9.07
CA LEU A 2 -16.06 3.03 7.83
C LEU A 2 -17.43 2.33 7.62
N ARG A 3 -18.46 2.75 8.35
CA ARG A 3 -19.84 2.32 8.19
C ARG A 3 -20.51 3.09 7.06
N VAL A 4 -21.38 2.40 6.31
CA VAL A 4 -22.18 3.02 5.26
C VAL A 4 -23.34 3.78 5.89
N LYS A 5 -23.52 5.05 5.52
CA LYS A 5 -24.66 5.85 5.98
C LYS A 5 -25.98 5.29 5.46
N GLY A 6 -27.03 5.36 6.29
CA GLY A 6 -28.39 4.95 5.90
C GLY A 6 -28.72 3.47 6.06
N HIS A 7 -27.80 2.63 6.54
CA HIS A 7 -28.00 1.17 6.67
C HIS A 7 -27.96 0.66 8.12
N GLU A 8 -28.49 1.43 9.08
CA GLU A 8 -28.63 1.05 10.50
C GLU A 8 -27.34 0.56 11.20
N GLY A 9 -26.19 0.82 10.57
CA GLY A 9 -24.89 0.44 11.10
C GLY A 9 -24.44 -1.01 10.85
N ASN A 10 -25.17 -1.79 10.05
CA ASN A 10 -24.82 -3.20 9.80
C ASN A 10 -23.92 -3.41 8.57
N ILE A 11 -23.56 -2.34 7.86
CA ILE A 11 -22.80 -2.40 6.62
C ILE A 11 -21.53 -1.53 6.74
N TRP A 12 -20.39 -2.09 6.33
CA TRP A 12 -19.10 -1.39 6.24
C TRP A 12 -18.61 -1.37 4.80
N ALA A 13 -17.86 -0.33 4.43
CA ALA A 13 -17.23 -0.19 3.13
C ALA A 13 -15.77 0.24 3.28
N ILE A 14 -14.88 -0.37 2.48
CA ILE A 14 -13.43 -0.07 2.46
C ILE A 14 -12.92 -0.05 1.02
N GLY A 15 -11.71 0.48 0.84
CA GLY A 15 -11.03 0.59 -0.45
C GLY A 15 -11.75 1.53 -1.42
N ASP A 16 -11.61 1.25 -2.71
CA ASP A 16 -12.03 2.16 -3.79
C ASP A 16 -13.56 2.26 -3.91
N ALA A 17 -14.31 1.33 -3.29
CA ALA A 17 -15.77 1.38 -3.21
C ALA A 17 -16.29 2.32 -2.11
N ALA A 18 -15.40 2.89 -1.28
CA ALA A 18 -15.78 3.73 -0.14
C ALA A 18 -15.42 5.20 -0.37
N ILE A 19 -16.34 6.10 0.01
CA ILE A 19 -16.10 7.54 0.07
C ILE A 19 -16.32 8.03 1.51
N ASN A 20 -15.54 9.03 1.93
CA ASN A 20 -15.75 9.61 3.25
C ASN A 20 -16.97 10.53 3.28
N GLU A 21 -17.41 10.88 4.48
CA GLU A 21 -18.59 11.72 4.67
C GLU A 21 -18.44 13.15 4.14
N ALA A 22 -17.21 13.63 3.99
CA ALA A 22 -16.89 14.94 3.45
C ALA A 22 -17.01 14.99 1.91
N GLY A 23 -17.33 13.86 1.25
CA GLY A 23 -17.37 13.77 -0.20
C GLY A 23 -16.00 13.82 -0.88
N VAL A 24 -14.92 13.76 -0.10
CA VAL A 24 -13.53 13.77 -0.60
C VAL A 24 -12.92 12.39 -0.39
N PRO A 25 -12.86 11.52 -1.41
CA PRO A 25 -12.33 10.17 -1.22
C PRO A 25 -10.88 10.23 -0.71
N LEU A 26 -10.53 9.28 0.17
CA LEU A 26 -9.12 9.00 0.44
C LEU A 26 -8.45 8.55 -0.88
N PRO A 27 -7.12 8.68 -0.99
CA PRO A 27 -6.41 8.18 -2.17
C PRO A 27 -6.79 6.73 -2.48
N GLN A 28 -7.13 6.46 -3.74
CA GLN A 28 -7.48 5.11 -4.23
C GLN A 28 -6.22 4.25 -4.37
N LEU A 29 -5.66 3.88 -3.21
CA LEU A 29 -4.40 3.17 -3.09
C LEU A 29 -4.62 1.88 -2.29
N ALA A 30 -3.94 0.82 -2.69
CA ALA A 30 -3.92 -0.46 -1.96
C ALA A 30 -3.52 -0.29 -0.48
N GLN A 31 -2.70 0.73 -0.18
CA GLN A 31 -2.33 1.04 1.19
C GLN A 31 -3.52 1.52 2.05
N VAL A 32 -4.40 2.35 1.49
CA VAL A 32 -5.61 2.84 2.17
C VAL A 32 -6.53 1.65 2.46
N ALA A 33 -6.82 0.84 1.45
CA ALA A 33 -7.64 -0.37 1.58
C ALA A 33 -7.08 -1.34 2.64
N ARG A 34 -5.76 -1.57 2.64
CA ARG A 34 -5.09 -2.41 3.64
C ARG A 34 -5.26 -1.87 5.05
N GLN A 35 -5.05 -0.57 5.27
CA GLN A 35 -5.18 0.02 6.60
C GLN A 35 -6.63 0.01 7.09
N GLN A 36 -7.59 0.28 6.21
CA GLN A 36 -9.02 0.17 6.52
C GLN A 36 -9.41 -1.26 6.89
N GLY A 37 -8.90 -2.25 6.15
CA GLY A 37 -9.11 -3.67 6.46
C GLY A 37 -8.52 -4.08 7.81
N MET A 38 -7.29 -3.66 8.13
CA MET A 38 -6.68 -3.91 9.44
C MET A 38 -7.45 -3.25 10.58
N TYR A 39 -7.97 -2.04 10.36
CA TYR A 39 -8.79 -1.33 11.34
C TYR A 39 -10.09 -2.09 11.65
N LEU A 40 -10.84 -2.51 10.62
CA LEU A 40 -12.06 -3.30 10.82
C LEU A 40 -11.77 -4.67 11.42
N ALA A 41 -10.68 -5.32 11.03
CA ALA A 41 -10.26 -6.59 11.61
C ALA A 41 -10.02 -6.46 13.13
N ASN A 42 -9.46 -5.35 13.61
CA ASN A 42 -9.29 -5.13 15.04
C ASN A 42 -10.63 -4.95 15.77
N ILE A 43 -11.58 -4.24 15.16
CA ILE A 43 -12.93 -4.05 15.71
C ILE A 43 -13.67 -5.39 15.79
N PHE A 44 -13.72 -6.15 14.70
CA PHE A 44 -14.45 -7.43 14.65
C PHE A 44 -13.84 -8.51 15.53
N ASN A 45 -12.53 -8.46 15.78
CA ASN A 45 -11.86 -9.36 16.71
C ASN A 45 -11.88 -8.85 18.17
N GLY A 46 -12.64 -7.79 18.48
CA GLY A 46 -12.76 -7.25 19.84
C GLY A 46 -11.48 -6.63 20.41
N LYS A 47 -10.47 -6.37 19.57
CA LYS A 47 -9.18 -5.77 19.98
C LYS A 47 -9.26 -4.26 20.18
N GLN A 48 -10.29 -3.63 19.64
CA GLN A 48 -10.55 -2.20 19.74
C GLN A 48 -12.07 -1.99 19.72
N LYS A 49 -12.60 -1.10 20.55
CA LYS A 49 -14.00 -0.69 20.38
C LYS A 49 -14.11 0.26 19.19
N GLU A 50 -15.23 0.20 18.49
CA GLU A 50 -15.47 1.08 17.35
C GLU A 50 -15.39 2.54 17.79
N ASP A 51 -16.07 2.90 18.88
CA ASP A 51 -16.14 4.27 19.40
C ASP A 51 -14.85 4.80 20.05
N GLU A 52 -13.87 3.94 20.27
CA GLU A 52 -12.64 4.29 20.98
C GLU A 52 -11.70 5.14 20.11
N LYS A 53 -11.59 4.81 18.82
CA LYS A 53 -10.67 5.52 17.91
C LYS A 53 -11.19 5.49 16.48
N PRO A 54 -11.44 6.66 15.85
CA PRO A 54 -11.82 6.72 14.44
C PRO A 54 -10.64 6.32 13.54
N PHE A 55 -10.96 5.75 12.38
CA PHE A 55 -9.96 5.44 11.36
C PHE A 55 -9.23 6.71 10.90
N ARG A 56 -7.89 6.67 10.92
CA ARG A 56 -7.03 7.70 10.34
C ARG A 56 -6.06 7.05 9.38
N PHE A 57 -6.01 7.57 8.15
CA PHE A 57 -5.08 7.09 7.15
C PHE A 57 -3.66 7.61 7.46
N PHE A 58 -2.69 6.70 7.42
CA PHE A 58 -1.28 7.04 7.53
C PHE A 58 -0.58 6.77 6.19
N SER A 59 -0.11 7.81 5.51
CA SER A 59 0.66 7.67 4.28
C SER A 59 2.08 7.14 4.57
N LEU A 60 2.56 6.20 3.76
CA LEU A 60 3.91 5.62 3.86
C LEU A 60 4.80 6.14 2.73
N GLY A 61 4.37 7.21 2.05
CA GLY A 61 4.99 7.69 0.82
C GLY A 61 4.56 6.89 -0.41
N SER A 62 5.13 7.25 -1.55
CA SER A 62 4.85 6.64 -2.85
C SER A 62 6.15 6.12 -3.47
N MET A 63 6.09 5.01 -4.19
CA MET A 63 7.24 4.48 -4.93
C MET A 63 6.81 4.05 -6.34
N ALA A 64 7.64 4.36 -7.32
CA ALA A 64 7.45 3.96 -8.70
C ALA A 64 8.76 3.43 -9.31
N SER A 65 8.66 2.37 -10.13
CA SER A 65 9.77 1.96 -11.00
C SER A 65 9.60 2.63 -12.35
N LEU A 66 10.66 3.25 -12.87
CA LEU A 66 10.64 3.96 -14.16
C LEU A 66 11.17 3.13 -15.33
N GLY A 67 11.58 1.87 -15.10
CA GLY A 67 12.35 1.10 -16.09
C GLY A 67 13.85 1.44 -16.07
N ASP A 68 14.65 0.77 -16.91
CA ASP A 68 16.10 1.00 -17.06
C ASP A 68 16.90 1.06 -15.75
N MET A 69 16.57 0.17 -14.83
CA MET A 69 17.19 0.10 -13.49
C MET A 69 17.04 1.39 -12.65
N LYS A 70 16.02 2.20 -12.93
CA LYS A 70 15.70 3.43 -12.19
C LYS A 70 14.39 3.28 -11.43
N GLY A 71 14.38 3.79 -10.20
CA GLY A 71 13.18 3.95 -9.38
C GLY A 71 13.11 5.35 -8.80
N VAL A 72 11.94 5.67 -8.27
CA VAL A 72 11.68 6.91 -7.52
C VAL A 72 10.90 6.53 -6.27
N TYR A 73 11.35 7.06 -5.14
CA TYR A 73 10.62 7.05 -3.87
C TYR A 73 10.35 8.49 -3.47
N ASP A 74 9.07 8.80 -3.31
CA ASP A 74 8.58 10.06 -2.80
C ASP A 74 8.13 9.88 -1.34
N GLY A 75 8.98 10.35 -0.43
CA GLY A 75 8.72 10.40 1.00
C GLY A 75 8.24 11.77 1.50
N THR A 76 7.88 12.70 0.61
CA THR A 76 7.54 14.07 1.02
C THR A 76 6.23 14.18 1.79
N LYS A 77 5.30 13.24 1.56
CA LYS A 77 3.97 13.18 2.18
C LYS A 77 3.78 11.90 3.01
N ILE A 78 4.66 11.65 3.97
CA ILE A 78 4.54 10.53 4.91
C ILE A 78 3.81 11.03 6.16
N GLY A 79 2.83 10.30 6.67
CA GLY A 79 2.11 10.69 7.88
C GLY A 79 0.60 10.80 7.72
N GLU A 80 -0.07 11.33 8.74
CA GLU A 80 -1.49 11.61 8.69
C GLU A 80 -1.73 12.87 7.84
N PRO A 81 -2.83 12.94 7.05
CA PRO A 81 -3.20 14.16 6.33
C PRO A 81 -3.26 15.36 7.27
N GLY A 82 -2.42 16.37 7.03
CA GLY A 82 -2.28 17.57 7.87
C GLY A 82 -1.13 17.55 8.88
N ASN A 83 -0.50 16.39 9.13
CA ASN A 83 0.72 16.26 9.92
C ASN A 83 1.74 15.40 9.16
N GLU A 84 2.15 15.89 7.98
CA GLU A 84 3.04 15.20 7.06
C GLU A 84 4.51 15.47 7.40
N ILE A 85 5.28 14.41 7.55
CA ILE A 85 6.73 14.44 7.72
C ILE A 85 7.37 14.37 6.33
N ARG A 86 8.20 15.36 6.03
CA ARG A 86 8.94 15.41 4.77
C ARG A 86 10.23 14.62 4.87
N GLN A 87 10.28 13.45 4.23
CA GLN A 87 11.53 12.72 4.00
C GLN A 87 12.13 13.08 2.64
N PRO A 88 13.48 13.01 2.51
CA PRO A 88 14.14 13.24 1.23
C PRO A 88 13.68 12.22 0.19
N MET A 89 13.48 12.69 -1.04
CA MET A 89 13.22 11.83 -2.18
C MET A 89 14.46 11.00 -2.51
N LEU A 90 14.26 9.73 -2.83
CA LEU A 90 15.32 8.85 -3.30
C LEU A 90 15.05 8.50 -4.77
N THR A 91 16.08 8.60 -5.62
CA THR A 91 15.97 8.30 -7.05
C THR A 91 17.11 7.38 -7.51
N GLY A 92 16.93 6.75 -8.67
CA GLY A 92 17.94 5.90 -9.31
C GLY A 92 17.91 4.45 -8.85
N LEU A 93 19.08 3.79 -8.87
CA LEU A 93 19.20 2.36 -8.57
C LEU A 93 18.86 2.02 -7.12
N MET A 94 19.21 2.89 -6.17
CA MET A 94 18.90 2.66 -4.76
C MET A 94 17.39 2.68 -4.51
N ALA A 95 16.67 3.60 -5.14
CA ALA A 95 15.20 3.63 -5.09
C ALA A 95 14.58 2.40 -5.76
N LEU A 96 15.17 1.88 -6.84
CA LEU A 96 14.73 0.62 -7.45
C LEU A 96 14.92 -0.58 -6.52
N LEU A 97 16.08 -0.69 -5.87
CA LEU A 97 16.33 -1.78 -4.92
C LEU A 97 15.36 -1.68 -3.74
N LEU A 98 15.18 -0.48 -3.18
CA LEU A 98 14.20 -0.24 -2.12
C LEU A 98 12.79 -0.66 -2.56
N TRP A 99 12.36 -0.26 -3.76
CA TRP A 99 11.08 -0.66 -4.34
C TRP A 99 10.96 -2.19 -4.46
N ARG A 100 11.98 -2.87 -5.01
CA ARG A 100 12.02 -4.34 -5.12
C ARG A 100 11.89 -5.01 -3.75
N PHE A 101 12.70 -4.59 -2.77
CA PHE A 101 12.65 -5.14 -1.42
C PHE A 101 11.32 -4.87 -0.72
N ALA A 102 10.74 -3.68 -0.86
CA ALA A 102 9.47 -3.33 -0.25
C ALA A 102 8.31 -4.20 -0.79
N TYR A 103 8.26 -4.42 -2.11
CA TYR A 103 7.24 -5.28 -2.72
C TYR A 103 7.46 -6.76 -2.38
N TRP A 104 8.70 -7.23 -2.42
CA TRP A 104 9.04 -8.60 -2.04
C TRP A 104 8.73 -8.90 -0.57
N GLY A 105 9.01 -7.95 0.33
CA GLY A 105 8.70 -8.07 1.74
C GLY A 105 7.19 -8.13 2.04
N ARG A 106 6.37 -7.47 1.22
CA ARG A 106 4.90 -7.50 1.31
C ARG A 106 4.25 -8.72 0.68
N GLN A 107 5.03 -9.59 0.04
CA GLN A 107 4.51 -10.82 -0.56
C GLN A 107 4.02 -11.79 0.51
N THR A 108 2.76 -12.21 0.41
CA THR A 108 2.11 -13.12 1.37
C THR A 108 2.40 -14.60 1.11
N SER A 109 2.55 -14.99 -0.16
CA SER A 109 2.82 -16.37 -0.57
C SER A 109 4.31 -16.72 -0.49
N ILE A 110 4.65 -17.79 0.25
CA ILE A 110 6.02 -18.31 0.39
C ILE A 110 6.59 -18.73 -0.98
N SER A 111 5.79 -19.41 -1.80
CA SER A 111 6.20 -19.82 -3.15
C SER A 111 6.57 -18.59 -3.98
N ASN A 112 5.73 -17.56 -3.99
CA ASN A 112 6.03 -16.31 -4.72
C ASN A 112 7.23 -15.59 -4.12
N LYS A 113 7.40 -15.64 -2.80
CA LYS A 113 8.55 -15.04 -2.11
C LYS A 113 9.87 -15.70 -2.52
N LEU A 114 9.89 -16.98 -2.89
CA LEU A 114 11.09 -17.63 -3.44
C LEU A 114 11.24 -17.44 -4.95
N LEU A 115 10.13 -17.52 -5.69
CA LEU A 115 10.15 -17.42 -7.15
C LEU A 115 10.51 -16.01 -7.65
N ILE A 116 10.06 -14.95 -6.98
CA ILE A 116 10.29 -13.57 -7.43
C ILE A 116 11.80 -13.23 -7.50
N PRO A 117 12.62 -13.45 -6.45
CA PRO A 117 14.07 -13.25 -6.54
C PRO A 117 14.73 -14.13 -7.60
N MET A 118 14.28 -15.37 -7.77
CA MET A 118 14.79 -16.26 -8.81
C MET A 118 14.51 -15.71 -10.22
N HIS A 119 13.33 -15.16 -10.45
CA HIS A 119 13.01 -14.49 -11.72
C HIS A 119 13.84 -13.24 -11.94
N TRP A 120 14.10 -12.44 -10.90
CA TRP A 120 15.00 -11.29 -11.01
C TRP A 120 16.43 -11.72 -11.35
N PHE A 121 16.92 -12.78 -10.71
CA PHE A 121 18.23 -13.35 -11.00
C PHE A 121 18.32 -13.89 -12.43
N LYS A 122 17.34 -14.70 -12.86
CA LYS A 122 17.27 -15.20 -14.25
C LYS A 122 17.27 -14.04 -15.25
N SER A 123 16.45 -13.01 -14.99
CA SER A 123 16.37 -11.83 -15.87
C SER A 123 17.65 -11.01 -15.88
N PHE A 124 18.42 -11.02 -14.79
CA PHE A 124 19.71 -10.34 -14.70
C PHE A 124 20.81 -11.08 -15.46
N VAL A 125 20.87 -12.42 -15.35
CA VAL A 125 21.90 -13.25 -15.99
C VAL A 125 21.62 -13.47 -17.49
N PHE A 126 20.37 -13.78 -17.85
CA PHE A 126 20.01 -14.21 -19.20
C PHE A 126 19.26 -13.13 -20.00
N GLY A 127 19.02 -11.95 -19.41
CA GLY A 127 18.13 -10.93 -19.97
C GLY A 127 16.65 -11.26 -19.77
N ARG A 128 15.77 -10.29 -20.07
CA ARG A 128 14.31 -10.53 -20.03
C ARG A 128 13.94 -11.45 -21.19
N ASP A 129 13.42 -12.61 -20.84
CA ASP A 129 12.77 -13.49 -21.80
C ASP A 129 11.49 -12.80 -22.31
N ILE A 130 11.47 -12.49 -23.60
CA ILE A 130 10.36 -11.82 -24.31
C ILE A 130 9.68 -12.74 -25.31
N SER A 131 10.00 -14.04 -25.29
CA SER A 131 9.42 -15.00 -26.22
C SER A 131 7.90 -15.12 -25.99
N ARG A 132 7.14 -14.76 -27.03
CA ARG A 132 5.68 -14.96 -27.11
C ARG A 132 5.48 -16.22 -27.95
N PHE A 133 5.20 -17.33 -27.30
CA PHE A 133 4.67 -18.54 -27.95
C PHE A 133 3.24 -18.76 -27.46
#